data_AF-A0A699Z960-F1
#
_entry.id   AF-A0A699Z960-F1
#
_cell.length_a   1.000
_cell.length_b   1.000
_cell.length_c   1.000
_cell.angle_alpha   90.00
_cell.angle_beta   90.00
_cell.angle_gamma   90.00
#
_symmetry.space_group_name_H-M   'P 1'
#
loop_
_entity.id
_entity.type
_entity.pdbx_description
1 polymer ?
#
loop_
_entity_poly.entity_id
_entity_poly.type
_entity_poly.pdbx_seq_one_letter_code
_entity_poly.pdbx_strand_id
1 'polypeptide(L)'
;MSIKFDPASPAGQHLMKLVFKQVKIIWDPTLKDRAIAQYIVTLASKGYERKKMTSNLIGILGESTGPMLDWLLRHIKSHKKELMASKAVVPPKPSA
;
A
#
# COMPACT_ATOMS: atom_id res chain seq x y z
N MET A 1 13.51 -8.33 -1.68
CA MET A 1 13.87 -6.96 -2.13
C MET A 1 12.89 -5.99 -1.50
N SER A 2 13.29 -5.26 -0.45
CA SER A 2 12.40 -4.39 0.32
C SER A 2 12.34 -2.99 -0.30
N ILE A 3 11.19 -2.64 -0.88
CA ILE A 3 10.92 -1.31 -1.42
C ILE A 3 10.34 -0.48 -0.27
N LYS A 4 11.04 0.58 0.12
CA LYS A 4 10.54 1.58 1.07
C LYS A 4 10.05 2.79 0.31
N PHE A 5 8.91 3.32 0.72
CA PHE A 5 8.30 4.51 0.12
C PHE A 5 7.55 5.29 1.20
N ASP A 6 7.25 6.55 0.93
CA ASP A 6 6.46 7.38 1.84
C ASP A 6 4.96 7.18 1.56
N PRO A 7 4.14 6.72 2.53
CA PRO A 7 2.71 6.51 2.32
C PRO A 7 1.90 7.81 2.21
N ALA A 8 2.44 8.95 2.66
CA ALA A 8 1.85 10.29 2.48
C ALA A 8 2.20 10.93 1.14
N SER A 9 3.20 10.42 0.42
CA SER A 9 3.49 10.86 -0.96
C SER A 9 2.27 10.68 -1.89
N PRO A 10 2.18 11.45 -2.99
CA PRO A 10 1.12 11.27 -3.99
C PRO A 10 1.00 9.82 -4.50
N ALA A 11 2.14 9.16 -4.71
CA ALA A 11 2.17 7.75 -5.13
C ALA A 11 1.70 6.80 -4.01
N GLY A 12 2.06 7.07 -2.75
CA GLY A 12 1.60 6.31 -1.58
C GLY A 12 0.08 6.46 -1.34
N GLN A 13 -0.44 7.68 -1.47
CA GLN A 13 -1.88 7.97 -1.39
C GLN A 13 -2.66 7.30 -2.53
N HIS A 14 -2.10 7.28 -3.74
CA HIS A 14 -2.69 6.56 -4.87
C HIS A 14 -2.72 5.05 -4.60
N LEU A 15 -1.60 4.47 -4.16
CA LEU A 15 -1.53 3.06 -3.77
C LEU A 15 -2.56 2.72 -2.70
N MET A 16 -2.78 3.59 -1.71
CA MET A 16 -3.79 3.39 -0.67
C MET A 16 -5.21 3.30 -1.22
N LYS A 17 -5.59 4.15 -2.18
CA LYS A 17 -6.90 4.08 -2.84
C LYS A 17 -7.06 2.77 -3.60
N LEU A 18 -6.02 2.32 -4.29
CA LEU A 18 -6.04 1.07 -5.07
C LEU A 18 -6.10 -0.15 -4.15
N VAL A 19 -5.31 -0.17 -3.08
CA VAL A 19 -5.33 -1.21 -2.05
C VAL A 19 -6.72 -1.30 -1.43
N PHE A 20 -7.34 -0.18 -1.08
CA PHE A 20 -8.70 -0.18 -0.55
C PHE A 20 -9.71 -0.78 -1.54
N LYS A 21 -9.65 -0.38 -2.81
CA LYS A 21 -10.51 -0.97 -3.86
C LYS A 21 -10.27 -2.47 -3.99
N GLN A 22 -9.02 -2.92 -3.92
CA GLN A 22 -8.67 -4.34 -4.04
C GLN A 22 -9.13 -5.16 -2.84
N VAL A 23 -8.98 -4.64 -1.62
CA VAL A 23 -9.51 -5.26 -0.40
C VAL A 23 -11.01 -5.46 -0.52
N LYS A 24 -11.74 -4.48 -1.07
CA LYS A 24 -13.17 -4.62 -1.31
C LYS A 24 -13.54 -5.71 -2.31
N ILE A 25 -12.69 -5.94 -3.29
CA ILE A 25 -12.93 -6.96 -4.34
C ILE A 25 -12.60 -8.36 -3.81
N ILE A 26 -11.50 -8.52 -3.08
CA ILE A 26 -10.99 -9.85 -2.67
C ILE A 26 -11.55 -10.30 -1.32
N TRP A 27 -11.85 -9.38 -0.41
CA TRP A 27 -12.19 -9.70 0.97
C TRP A 27 -13.61 -9.31 1.35
N ASP A 28 -13.95 -8.02 1.32
CA ASP A 28 -15.28 -7.56 1.73
C ASP A 28 -15.78 -6.36 0.91
N PRO A 29 -16.75 -6.54 0.01
CA PRO A 29 -17.30 -5.44 -0.81
C PRO A 29 -18.09 -4.41 0.02
N THR A 30 -18.53 -4.79 1.21
CA THR A 30 -19.28 -3.90 2.12
C THR A 30 -18.36 -3.01 2.96
N LEU A 31 -17.05 -3.25 2.92
CA LEU A 31 -16.07 -2.48 3.67
C LEU A 31 -16.16 -0.98 3.33
N LYS A 32 -16.40 -0.18 4.36
CA LYS A 32 -16.46 1.29 4.30
C LYS A 32 -15.21 1.96 4.89
N ASP A 33 -14.57 1.28 5.85
CA ASP A 33 -13.43 1.80 6.58
C ASP A 33 -12.10 1.55 5.85
N ARG A 34 -11.22 2.56 5.85
CA ARG A 34 -9.93 2.52 5.15
C ARG A 34 -8.77 2.07 6.03
N ALA A 35 -8.97 1.78 7.31
CA ALA A 35 -7.90 1.44 8.23
C ALA A 35 -7.14 0.19 7.79
N ILE A 36 -7.83 -0.81 7.25
CA ILE A 36 -7.18 -2.03 6.72
C ILE A 36 -6.28 -1.69 5.53
N ALA A 37 -6.75 -0.86 4.60
CA ALA A 37 -5.93 -0.43 3.47
C ALA A 37 -4.73 0.42 3.92
N GLN A 38 -4.93 1.33 4.88
CA GLN A 38 -3.85 2.10 5.51
C GLN A 38 -2.83 1.19 6.18
N TYR A 39 -3.27 0.17 6.92
CA TYR A 39 -2.42 -0.78 7.58
C TYR A 39 -1.57 -1.57 6.57
N ILE A 40 -2.19 -2.11 5.52
CA ILE A 40 -1.50 -2.83 4.45
C ILE A 40 -0.43 -1.95 3.77
N VAL A 41 -0.79 -0.72 3.39
CA VAL A 41 0.16 0.23 2.78
C VAL A 41 1.27 0.61 3.76
N THR A 42 0.97 0.75 5.04
CA THR A 42 1.97 1.04 6.07
C THR A 42 2.98 -0.09 6.20
N LEU A 43 2.53 -1.34 6.24
CA LEU A 43 3.42 -2.52 6.26
C LEU A 43 4.29 -2.57 5.00
N ALA A 44 3.70 -2.33 3.83
CA ALA A 44 4.43 -2.28 2.56
C ALA A 44 5.46 -1.14 2.52
N SER A 45 5.11 0.04 3.03
CA SER A 45 5.98 1.24 3.06
C SER A 45 7.24 1.02 3.90
N LYS A 46 7.13 0.21 4.97
CA LYS A 46 8.26 -0.21 5.82
C LYS A 46 9.16 -1.25 5.13
N GLY A 47 8.79 -1.71 3.94
CA GLY A 47 9.53 -2.71 3.18
C GLY A 47 9.40 -4.12 3.76
N TYR A 48 8.27 -4.42 4.42
CA TYR A 48 8.04 -5.75 4.98
C TYR A 48 8.00 -6.80 3.87
N GLU A 49 8.63 -7.94 4.14
CA GLU A 49 8.60 -9.06 3.20
C GLU A 49 7.28 -9.82 3.28
N ARG A 50 6.95 -10.53 2.19
CA ARG A 50 5.71 -11.31 2.05
C ARG A 50 5.39 -12.12 3.31
N LYS A 51 6.33 -12.90 3.84
CA LYS A 51 6.13 -13.73 5.05
C LYS A 51 5.67 -12.90 6.25
N LYS A 52 6.32 -11.75 6.51
CA LYS A 52 5.94 -10.85 7.62
C LYS A 52 4.57 -10.22 7.37
N MET A 53 4.28 -9.79 6.14
CA MET A 53 2.97 -9.25 5.82
C MET A 53 1.86 -10.31 5.95
N THR A 54 2.10 -11.54 5.50
CA THR A 54 1.16 -12.66 5.68
C THR A 54 0.85 -12.87 7.15
N SER A 55 1.87 -12.97 8.01
CA SER A 55 1.66 -13.17 9.44
C SER A 55 0.87 -12.03 10.11
N ASN A 56 0.98 -10.80 9.63
CA ASN A 56 0.25 -9.65 10.16
C ASN A 56 -1.18 -9.53 9.62
N LEU A 57 -1.41 -9.99 8.39
CA LEU A 57 -2.68 -9.82 7.68
C LEU A 57 -3.56 -11.05 7.73
N ILE A 58 -3.03 -12.24 7.98
CA ILE A 58 -3.81 -13.49 8.00
C ILE A 58 -4.87 -13.51 9.11
N GLY A 59 -4.60 -12.85 10.24
CA GLY A 59 -5.60 -12.67 11.30
C GLY A 59 -6.73 -11.69 10.95
N ILE A 60 -6.58 -10.90 9.87
CA ILE A 60 -7.55 -9.88 9.43
C ILE A 60 -8.27 -10.37 8.17
N LEU A 61 -7.50 -10.72 7.14
CA LEU A 61 -7.99 -11.08 5.81
C LEU A 61 -8.19 -12.59 5.63
N GLY A 62 -7.72 -13.44 6.56
CA GLY A 62 -7.85 -14.89 6.45
C GLY A 62 -7.24 -15.43 5.15
N GLU A 63 -8.01 -16.25 4.44
CA GLU A 63 -7.61 -16.87 3.16
C GLU A 63 -7.36 -15.84 2.05
N SER A 64 -8.04 -14.68 2.09
CA SER A 64 -7.85 -13.59 1.13
C SER A 64 -6.48 -12.90 1.24
N THR A 65 -5.70 -13.20 2.27
CA THR A 65 -4.35 -12.66 2.49
C THR A 65 -3.40 -12.98 1.33
N GLY A 66 -3.43 -14.22 0.83
CA GLY A 66 -2.54 -14.66 -0.26
C GLY A 66 -2.74 -13.83 -1.53
N PRO A 67 -3.96 -13.84 -2.12
CA PRO A 67 -4.29 -13.06 -3.30
C PRO A 67 -4.04 -11.56 -3.13
N MET A 68 -4.35 -11.00 -1.96
CA MET A 68 -4.11 -9.59 -1.67
C MET A 68 -2.61 -9.24 -1.68
N LEU A 69 -1.77 -10.10 -1.10
CA LEU A 69 -0.32 -9.90 -1.07
C LEU A 69 0.33 -10.10 -2.44
N ASP A 70 -0.12 -11.09 -3.22
CA ASP A 70 0.36 -11.28 -4.59
C ASP A 70 0.09 -10.03 -5.44
N TRP A 71 -1.14 -9.51 -5.38
CA TRP A 71 -1.51 -8.29 -6.09
C TRP A 71 -0.67 -7.10 -5.62
N LEU A 72 -0.55 -6.89 -4.31
CA LEU A 72 0.17 -5.76 -3.73
C LEU A 72 1.66 -5.76 -4.13
N LEU A 73 2.34 -6.90 -3.98
CA LEU A 73 3.76 -7.02 -4.29
C LEU A 73 4.03 -6.86 -5.79
N ARG A 74 3.14 -7.40 -6.64
CA ARG A 74 3.21 -7.19 -8.08
C ARG A 74 3.02 -5.70 -8.42
N HIS A 75 2.03 -5.05 -7.82
CA HIS A 75 1.73 -3.63 -8.07
C HIS A 75 2.89 -2.72 -7.65
N ILE A 76 3.46 -2.94 -6.45
CA ILE A 76 4.63 -2.20 -5.96
C ILE A 76 5.84 -2.42 -6.86
N LYS A 77 6.06 -3.64 -7.36
CA LYS A 77 7.16 -3.94 -8.27
C LYS A 77 7.01 -3.19 -9.60
N SER A 78 5.80 -3.16 -10.15
CA SER A 78 5.50 -2.44 -11.41
C SER A 78 5.65 -0.92 -11.27
N HIS A 79 5.23 -0.34 -10.14
CA HIS A 79 5.25 1.11 -9.90
C HIS A 79 6.43 1.53 -9.00
N LYS A 80 7.48 0.70 -8.92
CA LYS A 80 8.63 0.91 -8.03
C LYS A 80 9.26 2.29 -8.23
N LYS A 81 9.43 2.71 -9.49
CA LYS A 81 10.05 4.00 -9.82
C LYS A 81 9.25 5.17 -9.25
N GLU A 82 7.92 5.15 -9.40
CA GLU A 82 7.04 6.20 -8.91
C GLU A 82 6.95 6.23 -7.39
N LEU A 83 6.85 5.06 -6.74
CA LEU A 83 6.82 4.95 -5.29
C LEU A 83 8.12 5.45 -4.65
N MET A 84 9.27 5.15 -5.27
CA MET A 84 10.59 5.60 -4.80
C MET A 84 10.90 7.05 -5.19
N ALA A 85 10.21 7.63 -6.16
CA ALA A 85 10.41 9.01 -6.62
C ALA A 85 9.87 10.08 -5.65
N SER A 86 9.57 9.71 -4.39
CA SER A 86 9.09 10.61 -3.32
C SER A 86 10.18 11.59 -2.81
N LYS A 87 10.86 12.28 -3.73
CA LYS A 87 11.67 13.49 -3.55
C LYS A 87 11.49 14.45 -4.75
N ALA A 88 10.26 14.66 -5.19
CA ALA A 88 9.87 15.79 -6.03
C ALA A 88 8.36 15.90 -5.83
N VAL A 89 7.78 16.89 -5.15
CA VAL A 89 7.91 18.33 -5.36
C VAL A 89 7.52 18.97 -4.03
N VAL A 90 8.42 19.77 -3.44
CA VAL A 90 7.97 20.82 -2.51
C VAL A 90 7.51 21.94 -3.45
N PRO A 91 6.21 22.30 -3.51
CA PRO A 91 5.85 23.51 -4.23
C PRO A 91 6.60 24.67 -3.54
N PRO A 92 7.36 25.50 -4.28
CA PRO A 92 8.00 26.66 -3.67
C PRO A 92 6.89 27.52 -3.06
N LYS A 93 7.03 27.82 -1.76
CA LYS A 93 6.20 28.78 -1.05
C LYS A 93 6.24 30.09 -1.85
N PRO A 94 5.11 30.71 -2.23
CA PRO A 94 5.16 32.03 -2.82
C PRO A 94 5.73 32.97 -1.75
N SER A 95 6.93 33.51 -2.00
CA SER A 95 7.46 34.60 -1.19
C SER A 95 6.54 35.80 -1.36
N ALA A 96 6.10 36.34 -0.22
CA ALA A 96 5.29 37.54 -0.10
C ALA A 96 6.02 38.79 -0.60
#